data_AF-A0A7C5C0H8-F1
#
_entry.id   AF-A0A7C5C0H8-F1
#
_cell.length_a   1.000
_cell.length_b   1.000
_cell.length_c   1.000
_cell.angle_alpha   90.00
_cell.angle_beta   90.00
_cell.angle_gamma   90.00
#
_symmetry.space_group_name_H-M   'P 1'
#
loop_
_entity.id
_entity.type
_entity.pdbx_description
1 polymer ?
#
loop_
_entity_poly.entity_id
_entity_poly.type
_entity_poly.pdbx_seq_one_letter_code
_entity_poly.pdbx_strand_id
1 'polypeptide(L)'
;MKDLFIGMDLGIESKKSSAICVLKEKNKSVFPLNEWCQKCDDLFGKKVFEKLKPYLKKTKVIAIDAPLTLGKGKGKMRLFEKFFSKDVFRKEKINPVAPSLIPKVLELSLKLRKKLEKNGFVLDIDLIETSSRLLEAFLPLKNFHFQEKIEKKCQTKNQKSALFSALLAFLHSKNKTRYFGYKDGFLFLPEISLWKKEWQKKFYLVWKNRPRLKYYRLKTNIF
;
A
#
# COMPACT_ATOMS: atom_id res chain seq x y z
N MET A 1 3.58 -22.35 -9.96
CA MET A 1 4.14 -20.99 -10.12
C MET A 1 3.32 -20.01 -9.29
N LYS A 2 3.98 -19.07 -8.58
CA LYS A 2 3.32 -17.95 -7.91
C LYS A 2 3.16 -16.79 -8.91
N ASP A 3 1.92 -16.50 -9.30
CA ASP A 3 1.58 -15.52 -10.34
C ASP A 3 0.53 -14.49 -9.90
N LEU A 4 0.12 -14.52 -8.62
CA LEU A 4 -0.86 -13.59 -8.06
C LEU A 4 -0.20 -12.47 -7.25
N PHE A 5 -0.79 -11.28 -7.33
CA PHE A 5 -0.42 -10.09 -6.56
C PHE A 5 -1.66 -9.56 -5.88
N ILE A 6 -1.57 -9.38 -4.56
CA ILE A 6 -2.73 -9.00 -3.76
C ILE A 6 -2.53 -7.58 -3.24
N GLY A 7 -3.55 -6.76 -3.40
CA GLY A 7 -3.67 -5.45 -2.80
C GLY A 7 -4.84 -5.41 -1.85
N MET A 8 -4.67 -4.69 -0.74
CA MET A 8 -5.69 -4.60 0.29
C MET A 8 -5.82 -3.17 0.79
N ASP A 9 -7.05 -2.75 1.02
CA ASP A 9 -7.36 -1.62 1.89
C ASP A 9 -8.07 -2.17 3.12
N LEU A 10 -7.54 -1.90 4.31
CA LEU A 10 -8.08 -2.45 5.55
C LEU A 10 -8.91 -1.42 6.30
N GLY A 11 -10.12 -1.85 6.62
CA GLY A 11 -11.06 -1.11 7.42
C GLY A 11 -11.12 -1.56 8.87
N ILE A 12 -12.26 -1.29 9.49
CA ILE A 12 -12.57 -1.74 10.83
C ILE A 12 -13.11 -3.17 10.79
N GLU A 13 -12.71 -4.01 11.74
CA GLU A 13 -13.06 -5.43 11.80
C GLU A 13 -14.58 -5.71 11.68
N SER A 14 -15.40 -4.87 12.31
CA SER A 14 -16.87 -4.98 12.34
C SER A 14 -17.61 -4.21 11.23
N LYS A 15 -16.92 -3.54 10.32
CA LYS A 15 -17.54 -2.75 9.23
C LYS A 15 -17.19 -3.29 7.85
N LYS A 16 -18.12 -3.18 6.90
CA LYS A 16 -17.87 -3.39 5.47
C LYS A 16 -17.09 -2.20 4.91
N SER A 17 -15.80 -2.16 5.21
CA SER A 17 -14.93 -1.05 4.79
C SER A 17 -13.51 -1.54 4.50
N SER A 18 -13.35 -2.84 4.23
CA SER A 18 -12.09 -3.40 3.72
C SER A 18 -12.30 -3.85 2.29
N ALA A 19 -11.30 -3.75 1.44
CA ALA A 19 -11.37 -4.25 0.09
C ALA A 19 -10.13 -5.06 -0.25
N ILE A 20 -10.28 -6.02 -1.16
CA ILE A 20 -9.19 -6.85 -1.68
C ILE A 20 -9.23 -6.75 -3.20
N CYS A 21 -8.08 -6.57 -3.81
CA CYS A 21 -7.89 -6.72 -5.24
C CYS A 21 -6.83 -7.80 -5.49
N VAL A 22 -7.12 -8.71 -6.42
CA VAL A 22 -6.20 -9.77 -6.81
C VAL A 22 -5.89 -9.61 -8.30
N LEU A 23 -4.61 -9.45 -8.60
CA LEU A 23 -4.11 -9.38 -9.95
C LEU A 23 -3.33 -10.66 -10.28
N LYS A 24 -3.31 -11.03 -11.55
CA LYS A 24 -2.60 -12.18 -12.11
C LYS A 24 -1.70 -11.73 -13.25
N GLU A 25 -0.46 -12.20 -13.29
CA GLU A 25 0.44 -11.97 -14.43
C GLU A 25 0.22 -13.02 -15.53
N LYS A 26 0.13 -12.55 -16.79
CA LYS A 26 0.11 -13.35 -18.02
C LYS A 26 0.90 -12.60 -19.10
N ASN A 27 1.87 -13.26 -19.74
CA ASN A 27 2.68 -12.67 -20.83
C ASN A 27 3.34 -11.33 -20.46
N LYS A 28 3.92 -11.21 -19.26
CA LYS A 28 4.54 -9.98 -18.70
C LYS A 28 3.58 -8.82 -18.45
N SER A 29 2.30 -9.00 -18.75
CA SER A 29 1.23 -8.07 -18.41
C SER A 29 0.47 -8.59 -17.19
N VAL A 30 -0.07 -7.67 -16.39
CA VAL A 30 -0.89 -8.03 -15.23
C VAL A 30 -2.36 -7.77 -15.56
N PHE A 31 -3.27 -8.57 -15.01
CA PHE A 31 -4.71 -8.50 -15.26
C PHE A 31 -5.46 -8.78 -13.97
N PRO A 32 -6.71 -8.33 -13.82
CA PRO A 32 -7.55 -8.76 -12.71
C PRO A 32 -7.76 -10.25 -12.73
N LEU A 33 -7.81 -10.86 -11.56
CA LEU A 33 -8.38 -12.19 -11.44
C LEU A 33 -9.89 -12.08 -11.60
N ASN A 34 -10.43 -12.66 -12.69
CA ASN A 34 -11.82 -12.54 -13.11
C ASN A 34 -12.82 -12.81 -11.97
N GLU A 35 -12.61 -13.87 -11.19
CA GLU A 35 -13.49 -14.25 -10.08
C GLU A 35 -13.58 -13.18 -8.98
N TRP A 36 -12.49 -12.44 -8.75
CA TRP A 36 -12.39 -11.51 -7.63
C TRP A 36 -12.79 -10.09 -8.02
N CYS A 37 -12.23 -9.61 -9.12
CA CYS A 37 -12.31 -8.20 -9.47
C CYS A 37 -13.50 -7.85 -10.37
N GLN A 38 -14.27 -8.85 -10.83
CA GLN A 38 -15.54 -8.58 -11.50
C GLN A 38 -16.67 -8.22 -10.52
N LYS A 39 -16.55 -8.63 -9.25
CA LYS A 39 -17.48 -8.32 -8.14
C LYS A 39 -16.70 -7.75 -6.95
N CYS A 40 -15.89 -6.71 -7.20
CA CYS A 40 -15.23 -6.00 -6.11
C CYS A 40 -16.30 -5.49 -5.15
N ASP A 41 -16.31 -6.02 -3.93
CA ASP A 41 -17.23 -5.63 -2.87
C ASP A 41 -16.44 -5.27 -1.62
N ASP A 42 -17.01 -4.35 -0.84
CA ASP A 42 -16.48 -4.04 0.47
C ASP A 42 -16.82 -5.17 1.45
N LEU A 43 -15.78 -5.64 2.14
CA LEU A 43 -15.81 -6.77 3.04
C LEU A 43 -15.77 -6.30 4.49
N PHE A 44 -16.39 -7.09 5.36
CA PHE A 44 -16.12 -7.00 6.79
C PHE A 44 -14.65 -7.34 7.05
N GLY A 45 -13.96 -6.51 7.84
CA GLY A 45 -12.54 -6.71 8.16
C GLY A 45 -12.25 -8.11 8.73
N LYS A 46 -13.14 -8.67 9.55
CA LYS A 46 -13.01 -10.04 10.08
C LYS A 46 -12.96 -11.14 9.00
N LYS A 47 -13.62 -10.91 7.85
CA LYS A 47 -13.71 -11.88 6.74
C LYS A 47 -12.52 -11.81 5.79
N VAL A 48 -11.68 -10.79 5.90
CA VAL A 48 -10.56 -10.53 4.97
C VAL A 48 -9.63 -11.75 4.84
N PHE A 49 -9.16 -12.31 5.96
CA PHE A 49 -8.21 -13.43 5.90
C PHE A 49 -8.85 -14.71 5.34
N GLU A 50 -10.10 -15.01 5.73
CA GLU A 50 -10.86 -16.15 5.20
C GLU A 50 -10.97 -16.09 3.68
N LYS A 51 -11.28 -14.89 3.18
CA LYS A 51 -11.41 -14.55 1.77
C LYS A 51 -10.09 -14.65 0.99
N LEU A 52 -8.95 -14.36 1.61
CA LEU A 52 -7.61 -14.47 1.01
C LEU A 52 -7.06 -15.89 0.96
N LYS A 53 -7.40 -16.72 1.95
CA LYS A 53 -6.79 -18.04 2.18
C LYS A 53 -6.64 -18.92 0.93
N PRO A 54 -7.64 -19.01 0.01
CA PRO A 54 -7.53 -19.84 -1.18
C PRO A 54 -6.42 -19.41 -2.15
N TYR A 55 -6.02 -18.14 -2.12
CA TYR A 55 -5.08 -17.56 -3.09
C TYR A 55 -3.63 -17.54 -2.59
N LEU A 56 -3.42 -17.60 -1.27
CA LEU A 56 -2.11 -17.40 -0.62
C LEU A 56 -0.99 -18.27 -1.21
N LYS A 57 -1.27 -19.54 -1.55
CA LYS A 57 -0.26 -20.45 -2.14
C LYS A 57 0.26 -19.99 -3.51
N LYS A 58 -0.56 -19.26 -4.27
CA LYS A 58 -0.23 -18.74 -5.61
C LYS A 58 0.23 -17.27 -5.56
N THR A 59 0.14 -16.62 -4.40
CA THR A 59 0.50 -15.21 -4.24
C THR A 59 2.00 -15.02 -4.08
N LYS A 60 2.54 -14.09 -4.87
CA LYS A 60 3.95 -13.70 -4.84
C LYS A 60 4.20 -12.53 -3.89
N VAL A 61 3.33 -11.52 -3.89
CA VAL A 61 3.46 -10.32 -3.02
C VAL A 61 2.07 -9.87 -2.57
N ILE A 62 1.98 -9.42 -1.32
CA ILE A 62 0.81 -8.77 -0.72
C ILE A 62 1.19 -7.34 -0.33
N ALA A 63 0.47 -6.35 -0.83
CA ALA A 63 0.58 -4.97 -0.40
C ALA A 63 -0.68 -4.53 0.34
N ILE A 64 -0.50 -3.87 1.48
CA ILE A 64 -1.60 -3.48 2.37
C ILE A 64 -1.55 -1.97 2.62
N ASP A 65 -2.64 -1.28 2.27
CA ASP A 65 -2.90 0.11 2.64
C ASP A 65 -3.42 0.19 4.09
N ALA A 66 -2.54 -0.16 5.04
CA ALA A 66 -2.76 0.02 6.46
C ALA A 66 -1.46 -0.21 7.24
N PRO A 67 -1.34 0.35 8.46
CA PRO A 67 -0.18 0.13 9.30
C PRO A 67 0.05 -1.34 9.65
N LEU A 68 1.19 -1.90 9.24
CA LEU A 68 1.66 -3.25 9.62
C LEU A 68 2.64 -3.22 10.80
N THR A 69 2.95 -2.02 11.28
CA THR A 69 3.91 -1.74 12.35
C THR A 69 3.40 -0.65 13.29
N LEU A 70 3.90 -0.65 14.53
CA LEU A 70 3.57 0.36 15.53
C LEU A 70 4.54 1.54 15.46
N GLY A 71 4.00 2.75 15.59
CA GLY A 71 4.81 3.96 15.79
C GLY A 71 5.43 3.99 17.19
N LYS A 72 6.75 4.18 17.24
CA LYS A 72 7.52 4.20 18.50
C LYS A 72 7.87 5.63 18.99
N GLY A 73 7.46 6.67 18.27
CA GLY A 73 7.79 8.06 18.59
C GLY A 73 6.75 8.80 19.45
N LYS A 74 7.06 10.04 19.86
CA LYS A 74 6.09 10.97 20.46
C LYS A 74 4.85 11.10 19.54
N GLY A 75 3.66 10.96 20.12
CA GLY A 75 2.37 10.90 19.41
C GLY A 75 2.04 9.55 18.77
N LYS A 76 2.86 8.51 19.02
CA LYS A 76 2.75 7.17 18.40
C LYS A 76 2.73 7.21 16.86
N MET A 77 3.26 8.29 16.27
CA MET A 77 3.48 8.42 14.82
C MET A 77 4.86 7.88 14.43
N ARG A 78 4.93 7.28 13.26
CA ARG A 78 6.17 6.83 12.63
C ARG A 78 6.92 7.98 11.99
N LEU A 79 8.24 7.84 11.85
CA LEU A 79 9.07 8.93 11.35
C LEU A 79 8.68 9.36 9.93
N PHE A 80 8.31 8.43 9.05
CA PHE A 80 7.85 8.76 7.70
C PHE A 80 6.53 9.53 7.71
N GLU A 81 5.60 9.23 8.62
CA GLU A 81 4.33 9.95 8.72
C GLU A 81 4.57 11.40 9.10
N LYS A 82 5.52 11.65 10.01
CA LYS A 82 5.96 13.01 10.36
C LYS A 82 6.59 13.74 9.18
N PHE A 83 7.21 13.03 8.24
CA PHE A 83 7.73 13.62 7.00
C PHE A 83 6.59 13.95 6.03
N PHE A 84 5.67 13.02 5.81
CA PHE A 84 4.49 13.23 4.97
C PHE A 84 3.44 14.16 5.61
N SER A 85 3.62 14.59 6.86
CA SER A 85 2.81 15.62 7.50
C SER A 85 3.30 17.05 7.19
N LYS A 86 4.26 17.24 6.29
CA LYS A 86 4.66 18.57 5.82
C LYS A 86 3.60 19.20 4.91
N ASP A 87 3.58 20.53 4.83
CA ASP A 87 2.53 21.32 4.17
C ASP A 87 2.24 20.91 2.74
N VAL A 88 3.27 20.60 1.95
CA VAL A 88 3.12 20.18 0.56
C VAL A 88 2.22 18.95 0.43
N PHE A 89 2.33 17.99 1.35
CA PHE A 89 1.52 16.78 1.34
C PHE A 89 0.16 16.98 2.03
N ARG A 90 0.12 17.79 3.10
CA ARG A 90 -1.12 18.09 3.84
C ARG A 90 -2.12 18.89 3.03
N LYS A 91 -1.66 19.92 2.30
CA LYS A 91 -2.53 20.77 1.46
C LYS A 91 -3.23 19.94 0.37
N GLU A 92 -2.52 18.96 -0.17
CA GLU A 92 -3.02 18.03 -1.19
C GLU A 92 -3.81 16.85 -0.57
N LYS A 93 -3.86 16.75 0.77
CA LYS A 93 -4.54 15.69 1.54
C LYS A 93 -4.07 14.26 1.22
N ILE A 94 -2.81 14.11 0.82
CA ILE A 94 -2.24 12.80 0.42
C ILE A 94 -1.43 12.11 1.52
N ASN A 95 -1.32 12.73 2.70
CA ASN A 95 -0.53 12.17 3.78
C ASN A 95 -1.11 10.83 4.28
N PRO A 96 -0.27 9.83 4.58
CA PRO A 96 -0.69 8.61 5.25
C PRO A 96 -1.36 8.92 6.60
N VAL A 97 -2.32 8.08 6.99
CA VAL A 97 -2.97 8.19 8.28
C VAL A 97 -2.14 7.46 9.32
N ALA A 98 -1.78 8.16 10.41
CA ALA A 98 -0.97 7.56 11.45
C ALA A 98 -1.72 6.47 12.23
N PRO A 99 -1.05 5.39 12.68
CA PRO A 99 -1.66 4.30 13.45
C PRO A 99 -2.44 4.78 14.67
N SER A 100 -1.96 5.85 15.33
CA SER A 100 -2.61 6.45 16.50
C SER A 100 -3.98 7.03 16.22
N LEU A 101 -4.28 7.40 14.96
CA LEU A 101 -5.56 7.94 14.54
C LEU A 101 -6.54 6.85 14.07
N ILE A 102 -6.05 5.63 13.81
CA ILE A 102 -6.85 4.49 13.32
C ILE A 102 -6.59 3.21 14.13
N PRO A 103 -6.72 3.24 15.48
CA PRO A 103 -6.31 2.13 16.35
C PRO A 103 -7.03 0.81 16.04
N LYS A 104 -8.31 0.86 15.66
CA LYS A 104 -9.10 -0.34 15.30
C LYS A 104 -8.62 -0.98 13.99
N VAL A 105 -8.17 -0.16 13.03
CA VAL A 105 -7.59 -0.66 11.77
C VAL A 105 -6.22 -1.27 12.05
N LEU A 106 -5.41 -0.60 12.88
CA LEU A 106 -4.10 -1.11 13.30
C LEU A 106 -4.22 -2.47 14.00
N GLU A 107 -5.19 -2.64 14.90
CA GLU A 107 -5.43 -3.92 15.57
C GLU A 107 -5.71 -5.05 14.55
N LEU A 108 -6.63 -4.80 13.61
CA LEU A 108 -6.93 -5.76 12.54
C LEU A 108 -5.71 -6.04 11.66
N SER A 109 -4.95 -5.01 11.32
CA SER A 109 -3.77 -5.09 10.45
C SER A 109 -2.67 -5.93 11.10
N LEU A 110 -2.42 -5.76 12.39
CA LEU A 110 -1.47 -6.58 13.14
C LEU A 110 -1.94 -8.03 13.30
N LYS A 111 -3.24 -8.27 13.54
CA LYS A 111 -3.83 -9.63 13.55
C LYS A 111 -3.66 -10.30 12.18
N LEU A 112 -3.96 -9.59 11.10
CA LEU A 112 -3.83 -10.10 9.74
C LEU A 112 -2.36 -10.40 9.40
N ARG A 113 -1.45 -9.46 9.69
CA ARG A 113 -0.01 -9.64 9.48
C ARG A 113 0.47 -10.95 10.09
N LYS A 114 0.18 -11.20 11.38
CA LYS A 114 0.57 -12.46 12.05
C LYS A 114 0.03 -13.70 11.34
N LYS A 115 -1.19 -13.64 10.80
CA LYS A 115 -1.77 -14.76 10.03
C LYS A 115 -1.05 -14.95 8.70
N LEU A 116 -0.68 -13.87 8.00
CA LEU A 116 0.08 -13.93 6.74
C LEU A 116 1.51 -14.43 6.98
N GLU A 117 2.17 -13.99 8.05
CA GLU A 117 3.50 -14.49 8.46
C GLU A 117 3.48 -15.99 8.72
N LYS A 118 2.44 -16.50 9.40
CA LYS A 118 2.22 -17.96 9.57
C LYS A 118 1.99 -18.71 8.26
N ASN A 119 1.67 -18.01 7.16
CA ASN A 119 1.53 -18.59 5.82
C ASN A 119 2.77 -18.35 4.94
N GLY A 120 3.90 -17.96 5.54
CA GLY A 120 5.20 -17.86 4.87
C GLY A 120 5.50 -16.51 4.21
N PHE A 121 4.67 -15.49 4.44
CA PHE A 121 4.98 -14.13 3.99
C PHE A 121 5.88 -13.41 5.01
N VAL A 122 6.86 -12.66 4.55
CA VAL A 122 7.82 -11.92 5.35
C VAL A 122 7.59 -10.43 5.18
N LEU A 123 7.40 -9.72 6.30
CA LEU A 123 7.26 -8.27 6.31
C LEU A 123 8.43 -7.60 5.60
N ASP A 124 8.14 -6.58 4.79
CA ASP A 124 9.10 -5.79 4.01
C ASP A 124 9.80 -6.54 2.85
N ILE A 125 9.47 -7.82 2.62
CA ILE A 125 9.98 -8.64 1.49
C ILE A 125 8.87 -9.03 0.53
N ASP A 126 7.82 -9.71 0.99
CA ASP A 126 6.67 -10.09 0.16
C ASP A 126 5.32 -9.78 0.82
N LEU A 127 5.36 -9.20 2.03
CA LEU A 127 4.27 -8.52 2.69
C LEU A 127 4.69 -7.07 2.96
N ILE A 128 4.15 -6.12 2.19
CA ILE A 128 4.58 -4.72 2.23
C ILE A 128 3.44 -3.79 2.66
N GLU A 129 3.80 -2.75 3.41
CA GLU A 129 2.90 -1.65 3.76
C GLU A 129 2.98 -0.53 2.70
N THR A 130 1.82 0.06 2.37
CA THR A 130 1.71 1.19 1.46
C THR A 130 0.69 2.24 1.93
N SER A 131 0.52 3.30 1.14
CA SER A 131 -0.53 4.30 1.31
C SER A 131 -1.21 4.59 -0.02
N SER A 132 -2.47 4.19 -0.17
CA SER A 132 -3.25 4.43 -1.40
C SER A 132 -3.32 5.91 -1.78
N ARG A 133 -3.39 6.81 -0.78
CA ARG A 133 -3.38 8.27 -0.97
C ARG A 133 -2.13 8.76 -1.69
N LEU A 134 -0.96 8.23 -1.32
CA LEU A 134 0.29 8.54 -2.01
C LEU A 134 0.34 7.86 -3.38
N LEU A 135 -0.12 6.61 -3.48
CA LEU A 135 -0.14 5.88 -4.75
C LEU A 135 -1.01 6.58 -5.80
N GLU A 136 -2.20 7.05 -5.43
CA GLU A 136 -3.12 7.77 -6.31
C GLU A 136 -2.54 9.12 -6.77
N ALA A 137 -1.85 9.80 -5.86
CA ALA A 137 -1.15 11.03 -6.19
C ALA A 137 0.01 10.78 -7.15
N PHE A 138 0.89 9.82 -6.83
CA PHE A 138 2.16 9.63 -7.50
C PHE A 138 2.05 8.84 -8.80
N LEU A 139 1.24 7.79 -8.85
CA LEU A 139 1.25 6.84 -9.97
C LEU A 139 0.24 7.24 -11.06
N PRO A 140 0.67 7.45 -12.32
CA PRO A 140 -0.24 7.65 -13.44
C PRO A 140 -0.78 6.32 -13.95
N LEU A 141 -2.11 6.12 -13.86
CA LEU A 141 -2.75 4.84 -14.20
C LEU A 141 -2.70 4.47 -15.69
N LYS A 142 -2.59 5.47 -16.56
CA LYS A 142 -2.46 5.28 -18.02
C LYS A 142 -1.27 4.40 -18.44
N ASN A 143 -0.32 4.17 -17.54
CA ASN A 143 0.83 3.30 -17.79
C ASN A 143 0.48 1.80 -17.70
N PHE A 144 -0.77 1.43 -17.36
CA PHE A 144 -1.21 0.05 -17.20
C PHE A 144 -2.36 -0.26 -18.16
N HIS A 145 -2.09 -1.08 -19.20
CA HIS A 145 -2.96 -1.36 -20.35
C HIS A 145 -4.40 -1.83 -20.05
N PHE A 146 -4.68 -2.26 -18.83
CA PHE A 146 -5.93 -2.89 -18.42
C PHE A 146 -6.62 -2.12 -17.27
N GLN A 147 -5.99 -1.05 -16.78
CA GLN A 147 -6.38 -0.41 -15.54
C GLN A 147 -7.65 0.44 -15.67
N GLU A 148 -7.83 1.17 -16.78
CA GLU A 148 -9.04 1.99 -16.98
C GLU A 148 -10.33 1.16 -16.92
N LYS A 149 -10.29 -0.08 -17.43
CA LYS A 149 -11.43 -1.00 -17.36
C LYS A 149 -11.71 -1.49 -15.95
N ILE A 150 -10.68 -1.65 -15.11
CA ILE A 150 -10.86 -2.04 -13.71
C ILE A 150 -11.32 -0.86 -12.87
N GLU A 151 -10.72 0.30 -13.08
CA GLU A 151 -11.05 1.50 -12.33
C GLU A 151 -12.53 1.85 -12.50
N LYS A 152 -13.09 1.70 -13.71
CA LYS A 152 -14.53 1.83 -13.96
C LYS A 152 -15.40 0.81 -13.21
N LYS A 153 -14.85 -0.32 -12.79
CA LYS A 153 -15.54 -1.34 -11.98
C LYS A 153 -15.40 -1.10 -10.47
N CYS A 154 -14.43 -0.31 -10.03
CA CYS A 154 -14.30 0.09 -8.63
C CYS A 154 -15.41 1.09 -8.29
N GLN A 155 -16.36 0.67 -7.47
CA GLN A 155 -17.49 1.50 -7.05
C GLN A 155 -17.16 2.34 -5.81
N THR A 156 -16.23 1.88 -4.99
CA THR A 156 -15.89 2.52 -3.71
C THR A 156 -14.43 2.97 -3.66
N LYS A 157 -14.13 3.93 -2.77
CA LYS A 157 -12.76 4.38 -2.51
C LYS A 157 -11.89 3.25 -1.99
N ASN A 158 -12.46 2.33 -1.21
CA ASN A 158 -11.75 1.19 -0.66
C ASN A 158 -11.30 0.22 -1.76
N GLN A 159 -12.19 -0.07 -2.72
CA GLN A 159 -11.86 -0.91 -3.88
C GLN A 159 -10.76 -0.28 -4.74
N LYS A 160 -10.84 1.03 -4.97
CA LYS A 160 -9.79 1.78 -5.68
C LYS A 160 -8.44 1.69 -4.95
N SER A 161 -8.45 1.85 -3.63
CA SER A 161 -7.27 1.77 -2.77
C SER A 161 -6.64 0.37 -2.79
N ALA A 162 -7.46 -0.68 -2.78
CA ALA A 162 -7.01 -2.05 -2.93
C ALA A 162 -6.40 -2.30 -4.33
N LEU A 163 -6.97 -1.74 -5.40
CA LEU A 163 -6.39 -1.83 -6.76
C LEU A 163 -5.00 -1.20 -6.82
N PHE A 164 -4.83 0.03 -6.30
CA PHE A 164 -3.51 0.67 -6.23
C PHE A 164 -2.50 -0.17 -5.46
N SER A 165 -2.92 -0.73 -4.33
CA SER A 165 -2.06 -1.63 -3.55
C SER A 165 -1.67 -2.86 -4.36
N ALA A 166 -2.59 -3.46 -5.13
CA ALA A 166 -2.30 -4.66 -5.91
C ALA A 166 -1.31 -4.36 -7.05
N LEU A 167 -1.42 -3.19 -7.67
CA LEU A 167 -0.45 -2.71 -8.65
C LEU A 167 0.92 -2.50 -8.02
N LEU A 168 0.98 -1.96 -6.80
CA LEU A 168 2.25 -1.85 -6.08
C LEU A 168 2.85 -3.23 -5.78
N ALA A 169 2.04 -4.21 -5.37
CA ALA A 169 2.51 -5.59 -5.16
C ALA A 169 3.11 -6.19 -6.45
N PHE A 170 2.48 -5.94 -7.60
CA PHE A 170 3.02 -6.31 -8.91
C PHE A 170 4.37 -5.61 -9.18
N LEU A 171 4.44 -4.28 -9.02
CA LEU A 171 5.69 -3.52 -9.21
C LEU A 171 6.80 -4.00 -8.28
N HIS A 172 6.47 -4.31 -7.02
CA HIS A 172 7.42 -4.81 -6.03
C HIS A 172 8.04 -6.13 -6.50
N SER A 173 7.23 -7.03 -7.04
CA SER A 173 7.69 -8.30 -7.60
C SER A 173 8.64 -8.17 -8.81
N LYS A 174 8.70 -6.97 -9.41
CA LYS A 174 9.59 -6.58 -10.52
C LYS A 174 10.73 -5.68 -10.06
N ASN A 175 10.95 -5.53 -8.75
CA ASN A 175 11.94 -4.64 -8.15
C ASN A 175 11.75 -3.15 -8.52
N LYS A 176 10.52 -2.74 -8.88
CA LYS A 176 10.15 -1.36 -9.26
C LYS A 176 9.50 -0.58 -8.12
N THR A 177 9.90 -0.89 -6.89
CA THR A 177 9.45 -0.16 -5.69
C THR A 177 10.65 0.24 -4.86
N ARG A 178 10.44 1.25 -4.03
CA ARG A 178 11.41 1.81 -3.08
C ARG A 178 10.71 2.01 -1.73
N TYR A 179 11.49 1.97 -0.66
CA TYR A 179 10.98 2.14 0.68
C TYR A 179 11.34 3.50 1.27
N PHE A 180 10.57 3.90 2.26
CA PHE A 180 10.76 5.11 3.01
C PHE A 180 10.36 4.87 4.47
N GLY A 181 11.29 4.93 5.41
CA GLY A 181 10.97 4.55 6.79
C GLY A 181 12.17 4.41 7.73
N TYR A 182 11.93 3.81 8.89
CA TYR A 182 12.93 3.55 9.92
C TYR A 182 12.55 2.30 10.73
N LYS A 183 13.20 2.04 11.88
CA LYS A 183 12.93 0.89 12.78
C LYS A 183 11.47 0.75 13.24
N ASP A 184 10.66 1.79 13.07
CA ASP A 184 9.24 1.85 13.41
C ASP A 184 8.32 1.54 12.22
N GLY A 185 8.87 1.19 11.05
CA GLY A 185 8.13 0.73 9.88
C GLY A 185 8.67 1.32 8.57
N PHE A 186 8.44 0.58 7.48
CA PHE A 186 8.71 1.04 6.12
C PHE A 186 7.42 1.23 5.35
N LEU A 187 7.38 2.32 4.58
CA LEU A 187 6.35 2.58 3.59
C LEU A 187 6.92 2.32 2.21
N PHE A 188 6.31 1.42 1.44
CA PHE A 188 6.72 1.12 0.07
C PHE A 188 5.95 1.98 -0.93
N LEU A 189 6.68 2.49 -1.91
CA LEU A 189 6.19 3.34 -2.99
C LEU A 189 6.77 2.85 -4.33
N PRO A 190 6.16 3.19 -5.47
CA PRO A 190 6.77 2.94 -6.78
C PRO A 190 8.14 3.62 -6.85
N GLU A 191 9.04 3.12 -7.69
CA GLU A 191 10.27 3.87 -8.02
C GLU A 191 9.93 5.26 -8.60
N ILE A 192 10.77 6.26 -8.31
CA ILE A 192 10.46 7.67 -8.62
C ILE A 192 10.27 7.94 -10.11
N SER A 193 10.92 7.17 -10.99
CA SER A 193 10.77 7.25 -12.44
C SER A 193 9.34 6.99 -12.92
N LEU A 194 8.56 6.19 -12.17
CA LEU A 194 7.17 5.89 -12.47
C LEU A 194 6.20 6.99 -12.00
N TRP A 195 6.66 7.97 -11.24
CA TRP A 195 5.76 8.99 -10.67
C TRP A 195 5.38 10.05 -11.70
N LYS A 196 4.26 10.75 -11.47
CA LYS A 196 3.93 11.99 -12.18
C LYS A 196 5.06 13.00 -11.98
N LYS A 197 5.45 13.70 -13.06
CA LYS A 197 6.61 14.63 -13.07
C LYS A 197 6.51 15.74 -12.01
N GLU A 198 5.30 16.24 -11.77
CA GLU A 198 5.03 17.21 -10.71
C GLU A 198 5.41 16.69 -9.31
N TRP A 199 5.09 15.42 -9.03
CA TRP A 199 5.35 14.79 -7.73
C TRP A 199 6.81 14.41 -7.56
N GLN A 200 7.51 14.04 -8.64
CA GLN A 200 8.97 13.88 -8.62
C GLN A 200 9.64 15.17 -8.12
N LYS A 201 9.28 16.32 -8.72
CA LYS A 201 9.83 17.64 -8.35
C LYS A 201 9.44 18.05 -6.92
N LYS A 202 8.14 17.98 -6.58
CA LYS A 202 7.62 18.33 -5.24
C LYS A 202 8.32 17.50 -4.16
N PHE A 203 8.40 16.17 -4.34
CA PHE A 203 9.03 15.29 -3.36
C PHE A 203 10.53 15.55 -3.21
N TYR A 204 11.25 15.69 -4.33
CA TYR A 204 12.69 15.98 -4.30
C TYR A 204 13.00 17.27 -3.53
N LEU A 205 12.26 18.35 -3.79
CA LEU A 205 12.43 19.62 -3.08
C LEU A 205 12.16 19.47 -1.57
N VAL A 206 11.06 18.80 -1.21
CA VAL A 206 10.69 18.57 0.20
C VAL A 206 11.71 17.68 0.92
N TRP A 207 12.30 16.71 0.21
CA TRP A 207 13.37 15.87 0.72
C TRP A 207 14.66 16.68 0.91
N LYS A 208 15.12 17.40 -0.12
CA LYS A 208 16.35 18.22 -0.08
C LYS A 208 16.31 19.26 1.05
N ASN A 209 15.17 19.93 1.21
CA ASN A 209 14.98 20.99 2.19
C ASN A 209 14.55 20.48 3.58
N ARG A 210 14.57 19.16 3.84
CA ARG A 210 14.18 18.63 5.15
C ARG A 210 15.21 19.02 6.22
N PRO A 211 14.79 19.33 7.46
CA PRO A 211 15.72 19.49 8.57
C PRO A 211 16.48 18.17 8.80
N ARG A 212 17.79 18.16 8.49
CA ARG A 212 18.61 16.93 8.50
C ARG A 212 18.63 16.29 9.88
N LEU A 213 18.81 17.08 10.94
CA LEU A 213 18.81 16.60 12.33
C LEU A 213 17.48 16.00 12.78
N LYS A 214 16.34 16.47 12.24
CA LYS A 214 15.02 15.90 12.58
C LYS A 214 14.79 14.55 11.90
N TYR A 215 15.31 14.39 10.68
CA TYR A 215 15.03 13.24 9.82
C TYR A 215 16.27 12.37 9.54
N TYR A 216 17.34 12.47 10.34
CA TYR A 216 18.59 11.74 10.10
C TYR A 216 18.41 10.21 10.16
N ARG A 217 17.44 9.74 10.96
CA ARG A 217 17.08 8.32 11.06
C ARG A 217 16.20 7.83 9.91
N LEU A 218 15.60 8.74 9.14
CA LEU A 218 14.68 8.37 8.06
C LEU A 218 15.49 7.83 6.87
N LYS A 219 15.36 6.54 6.61
CA LYS A 219 16.04 5.82 5.55
C LYS A 219 15.15 5.73 4.32
N THR A 220 15.77 5.79 3.14
CA THR A 220 15.07 5.60 1.87
C THR A 220 16.05 5.21 0.77
N ASN A 221 15.56 4.49 -0.23
CA ASN A 221 16.23 4.23 -1.51
C ASN A 221 15.44 4.80 -2.71
N ILE A 222 14.60 5.81 -2.49
CA ILE A 222 13.77 6.42 -3.56
C ILE A 222 14.60 7.06 -4.69
N PHE A 223 15.83 7.51 -4.39
CA PHE A 223 16.72 8.20 -5.32
C PHE A 223 17.71 7.24 -5.97
#